data_AF-A0A9E3PGB9-F1
#
_entry.id   AF-A0A9E3PGB9-F1
#
_cell.length_a   1.000
_cell.length_b   1.000
_cell.length_c   1.000
_cell.angle_alpha   90.00
_cell.angle_beta   90.00
_cell.angle_gamma   90.00
#
_symmetry.space_group_name_H-M   'P 1'
#
loop_
_entity.id
_entity.type
_entity.pdbx_description
1 polymer ?
#
loop_
_entity_poly.entity_id
_entity_poly.type
_entity_poly.pdbx_seq_one_letter_code
_entity_poly.pdbx_strand_id
1 'polypeptide(L)'
;MKRFMPKPAQVAGGLVWLVAVFLGAVLFFNVTPTLEARFAPVLVDQAIAYVRREGDRVCWKWQWRKARYAYPSSMTWNVVVDGTAVEQTVVVTRERDGNIVRNARAASLGPGSNQLCAPIPIDLINLPALTIRGQIAYTMPHGLWTIWQEIPTVKVPQT
;
A
#
# COMPACT_ATOMS: atom_id res chain seq x y z
N MET A 1 34.91 -50.45 14.65
CA MET A 1 34.07 -49.28 14.32
C MET A 1 34.23 -48.93 12.84
N LYS A 2 33.23 -49.17 11.98
CA LYS A 2 33.25 -48.72 10.57
C LYS A 2 32.70 -47.28 10.51
N ARG A 3 33.51 -46.31 10.08
CA ARG A 3 33.04 -44.95 9.77
C ARG A 3 32.20 -45.01 8.49
N PHE A 4 30.93 -44.64 8.59
CA PHE A 4 30.04 -44.49 7.44
C PHE A 4 30.36 -43.14 6.79
N MET A 5 31.14 -43.15 5.71
CA MET A 5 31.34 -41.95 4.88
C MET A 5 30.24 -41.91 3.80
N PRO A 6 29.39 -40.87 3.76
CA PRO A 6 28.37 -40.76 2.72
C PRO A 6 29.04 -40.63 1.35
N LYS A 7 28.45 -41.27 0.33
CA LYS A 7 28.97 -41.20 -1.04
C LYS A 7 28.82 -39.75 -1.55
N PRO A 8 29.79 -39.18 -2.29
CA PRO A 8 29.76 -37.78 -2.74
C PRO A 8 28.49 -37.40 -3.52
N ALA A 9 27.89 -38.35 -4.26
CA ALA A 9 26.61 -38.16 -4.94
C ALA A 9 25.42 -37.90 -3.98
N GLN A 10 25.42 -38.48 -2.78
CA GLN A 10 24.39 -38.24 -1.77
C GLN A 10 24.53 -36.84 -1.14
N VAL A 11 25.76 -36.36 -0.97
CA VAL A 11 26.06 -35.01 -0.48
C VAL A 11 25.65 -33.95 -1.51
N ALA A 12 25.99 -34.17 -2.79
CA ALA A 12 25.58 -33.29 -3.89
C ALA A 12 24.06 -33.25 -4.07
N GLY A 13 23.39 -34.40 -4.04
CA GLY A 13 21.92 -34.47 -4.10
C GLY A 13 21.24 -33.74 -2.93
N GLY A 14 21.76 -33.91 -1.71
CA GLY A 14 21.26 -33.18 -0.53
C GLY A 14 21.41 -31.67 -0.65
N LEU A 15 22.55 -31.19 -1.17
CA LEU A 15 22.79 -29.75 -1.39
C LEU A 15 21.82 -29.14 -2.41
N VAL A 16 21.53 -29.83 -3.51
CA VAL A 16 20.59 -29.35 -4.53
C VAL A 16 19.19 -29.17 -3.94
N TRP A 17 18.71 -30.11 -3.14
CA TRP A 17 17.39 -30.00 -2.49
C TRP A 17 17.33 -28.85 -1.48
N LEU A 18 18.38 -28.65 -0.69
CA LEU A 18 18.44 -27.53 0.25
C LEU A 18 18.40 -26.18 -0.46
N VAL A 19 19.17 -26.04 -1.55
CA VAL A 19 19.14 -24.82 -2.38
C VAL A 19 17.78 -24.61 -3.01
N ALA A 20 17.15 -25.67 -3.54
CA ALA A 20 15.82 -25.59 -4.14
C ALA A 20 14.76 -25.15 -3.12
N VAL A 21 14.77 -25.73 -1.92
CA VAL A 21 13.86 -25.33 -0.82
C VAL A 21 14.11 -23.89 -0.40
N PHE A 22 15.37 -23.49 -0.27
CA PHE A 22 15.73 -22.12 0.09
C PHE A 22 15.23 -21.10 -0.95
N LEU A 23 15.53 -21.32 -2.24
CA LEU A 23 15.08 -20.45 -3.32
C LEU A 23 13.56 -20.44 -3.43
N GLY A 24 12.91 -21.60 -3.29
CA GLY A 24 11.45 -21.72 -3.28
C GLY A 24 10.82 -20.91 -2.15
N ALA A 25 11.36 -20.98 -0.93
CA ALA A 25 10.90 -20.20 0.20
C ALA A 25 11.12 -18.69 -0.02
N VAL A 26 12.29 -18.28 -0.51
CA VAL A 26 12.58 -16.86 -0.80
C VAL A 26 11.59 -16.31 -1.83
N LEU A 27 11.36 -17.02 -2.93
CA LEU A 27 10.40 -16.60 -3.95
C LEU A 27 8.98 -16.56 -3.38
N PHE A 28 8.58 -17.56 -2.60
CA PHE A 28 7.26 -17.62 -1.98
C PHE A 28 7.01 -16.43 -1.05
N PHE A 29 7.95 -16.04 -0.20
CA PHE A 29 7.74 -14.94 0.74
C PHE A 29 7.89 -13.55 0.12
N ASN A 30 8.65 -13.39 -0.97
CA ASN A 30 8.93 -12.08 -1.56
C ASN A 30 8.08 -11.77 -2.80
N VAL A 31 7.72 -12.78 -3.60
CA VAL A 31 6.99 -12.58 -4.87
C VAL A 31 5.48 -12.74 -4.67
N THR A 32 5.06 -13.71 -3.86
CA THR A 32 3.62 -13.97 -3.62
C THR A 32 2.87 -12.75 -3.09
N PRO A 33 3.40 -11.93 -2.16
CA PRO A 33 2.67 -10.75 -1.68
C PRO A 33 2.40 -9.74 -2.81
N THR A 34 3.36 -9.53 -3.71
CA THR A 34 3.21 -8.62 -4.86
C THR A 34 2.20 -9.16 -5.87
N LEU A 35 2.25 -10.46 -6.18
CA LEU A 35 1.27 -11.10 -7.06
C LEU A 35 -0.13 -11.03 -6.46
N GLU A 36 -0.26 -11.29 -5.15
CA GLU A 36 -1.54 -11.21 -4.46
C GLU A 36 -2.10 -9.78 -4.50
N ALA A 37 -1.28 -8.76 -4.25
CA ALA A 37 -1.71 -7.36 -4.34
C ALA A 37 -2.21 -6.99 -5.74
N ARG A 38 -1.63 -7.60 -6.79
CA ARG A 38 -1.98 -7.31 -8.19
C ARG A 38 -3.24 -8.06 -8.65
N PHE A 39 -3.34 -9.34 -8.34
CA PHE A 39 -4.39 -10.22 -8.88
C PHE A 39 -5.56 -10.45 -7.92
N ALA A 40 -5.36 -10.24 -6.62
CA ALA A 40 -6.39 -10.37 -5.60
C ALA A 40 -6.36 -9.19 -4.61
N PRO A 41 -6.50 -7.95 -5.09
CA PRO A 41 -6.43 -6.76 -4.23
C PRO A 41 -7.54 -6.75 -3.16
N VAL A 42 -7.27 -6.07 -2.05
CA VAL A 42 -8.25 -5.94 -0.95
C VAL A 42 -9.34 -4.93 -1.31
N LEU A 43 -8.96 -3.81 -1.92
CA LEU A 43 -9.89 -2.83 -2.47
C LEU A 43 -9.97 -2.93 -3.99
N VAL A 44 -11.17 -2.87 -4.52
CA VAL A 44 -11.47 -2.82 -5.96
C VAL A 44 -12.35 -1.62 -6.25
N ASP A 45 -12.52 -1.30 -7.53
CA ASP A 45 -13.40 -0.22 -8.01
C ASP A 45 -13.11 1.12 -7.31
N GLN A 46 -11.83 1.39 -7.07
CA GLN A 46 -11.40 2.59 -6.36
C GLN A 46 -11.55 3.82 -7.27
N ALA A 47 -12.17 4.88 -6.77
CA ALA A 47 -12.37 6.12 -7.51
C ALA A 47 -12.28 7.35 -6.60
N ILE A 48 -11.86 8.48 -7.16
CA ILE A 48 -11.97 9.79 -6.52
C ILE A 48 -13.20 10.47 -7.09
N ALA A 49 -14.21 10.68 -6.24
CA ALA A 49 -15.50 11.22 -6.66
C ALA A 49 -15.43 12.74 -6.91
N TYR A 50 -14.71 13.46 -6.07
CA TYR A 50 -14.44 14.89 -6.24
C TYR A 50 -13.15 15.26 -5.53
N VAL A 51 -12.55 16.36 -5.97
CA VAL A 51 -11.41 17.02 -5.33
C VAL A 51 -11.73 18.50 -5.25
N ARG A 52 -11.52 19.11 -4.09
CA ARG A 52 -11.69 20.54 -3.86
C ARG A 52 -10.45 21.10 -3.17
N ARG A 53 -10.06 22.29 -3.57
CA ARG A 53 -9.01 23.05 -2.89
C ARG A 53 -9.68 24.13 -2.06
N GLU A 54 -9.29 24.23 -0.80
CA GLU A 54 -9.80 25.19 0.17
C GLU A 54 -8.61 25.95 0.76
N GLY A 55 -8.05 26.89 -0.01
CA GLY A 55 -6.86 27.65 0.40
C GLY A 55 -5.62 26.77 0.52
N ASP A 56 -5.19 26.53 1.77
CA ASP A 56 -4.00 25.79 2.17
C ASP A 56 -4.23 24.28 2.31
N ARG A 57 -5.45 23.80 2.11
CA ARG A 57 -5.78 22.37 2.15
C ARG A 57 -6.48 21.90 0.88
N VAL A 58 -6.39 20.61 0.65
CA VAL A 58 -7.13 19.92 -0.41
C VAL A 58 -7.95 18.80 0.22
N CYS A 59 -9.23 18.76 -0.11
CA CYS A 59 -10.17 17.76 0.36
C CYS A 59 -10.71 16.95 -0.82
N TRP A 60 -10.91 15.66 -0.63
CA TRP A 60 -11.42 14.76 -1.66
C TRP A 60 -12.29 13.68 -1.05
N LYS A 61 -13.16 13.12 -1.89
CA LYS A 61 -13.94 11.92 -1.55
C LYS A 61 -13.39 10.72 -2.28
N TRP A 62 -12.90 9.76 -1.51
CA TRP A 62 -12.44 8.48 -2.00
C TRP A 62 -13.54 7.43 -1.83
N GLN A 63 -13.89 6.76 -2.92
CA GLN A 63 -14.84 5.65 -2.97
C GLN A 63 -14.11 4.37 -3.33
N TRP A 64 -14.53 3.26 -2.75
CA TRP A 64 -13.90 1.96 -2.95
C TRP A 64 -14.89 0.85 -2.63
N ARG A 65 -14.60 -0.37 -3.09
CA ARG A 65 -15.29 -1.59 -2.67
C ARG A 65 -14.28 -2.56 -2.07
N LYS A 66 -14.49 -2.99 -0.83
CA LYS A 66 -13.66 -3.99 -0.18
C LYS A 66 -14.09 -5.38 -0.65
N ALA A 67 -13.25 -6.03 -1.44
CA ALA A 67 -13.51 -7.34 -2.03
C ALA A 67 -13.07 -8.50 -1.13
N ARG A 68 -12.08 -8.28 -0.26
CA ARG A 68 -11.49 -9.33 0.58
C ARG A 68 -11.32 -8.90 2.02
N TYR A 69 -11.35 -9.87 2.91
CA TYR A 69 -11.09 -9.64 4.32
C TYR A 69 -9.58 -9.48 4.52
N ALA A 70 -9.19 -8.34 5.09
CA ALA A 70 -7.84 -8.04 5.53
C ALA A 70 -7.90 -6.89 6.54
N TYR A 71 -6.86 -6.82 7.38
CA TYR A 71 -6.72 -5.80 8.41
C TYR A 71 -5.78 -4.71 7.90
N PRO A 72 -6.26 -3.47 7.73
CA PRO A 72 -5.35 -2.40 7.39
C PRO A 72 -4.38 -2.13 8.56
N SER A 73 -3.09 -2.09 8.27
CA SER A 73 -2.03 -1.88 9.28
C SER A 73 -1.51 -0.44 9.29
N SER A 74 -1.32 0.15 8.11
CA SER A 74 -0.86 1.53 7.97
C SER A 74 -1.39 2.17 6.69
N MET A 75 -1.48 3.49 6.70
CA MET A 75 -1.84 4.28 5.54
C MET A 75 -0.92 5.50 5.45
N THR A 76 -0.32 5.71 4.29
CA THR A 76 0.62 6.80 4.06
C THR A 76 0.16 7.61 2.85
N TRP A 77 0.36 8.92 2.94
CA TRP A 77 0.01 9.86 1.90
C TRP A 77 1.16 10.82 1.67
N ASN A 78 1.45 11.08 0.41
CA ASN A 78 2.50 12.00 0.02
C ASN A 78 1.97 12.99 -1.01
N VAL A 79 2.39 14.24 -0.91
CA VAL A 79 2.26 15.24 -1.97
C VAL A 79 3.48 15.11 -2.87
N VAL A 80 3.24 15.00 -4.17
CA VAL A 80 4.25 14.88 -5.22
C VAL A 80 4.06 16.04 -6.19
N VAL A 81 5.15 16.65 -6.61
CA VAL A 81 5.14 17.63 -7.70
C VAL A 81 5.38 16.87 -9.00
N ASP A 82 4.39 16.86 -9.89
CA ASP A 82 4.46 16.10 -11.15
C ASP A 82 5.69 16.54 -11.98
N GLY A 83 6.43 15.57 -12.51
CA GLY A 83 7.64 15.81 -13.28
C GLY A 83 8.91 16.03 -12.45
N THR A 84 8.84 15.90 -11.12
CA THR A 84 10.00 16.00 -10.23
C THR A 84 10.14 14.78 -9.32
N ALA A 85 11.28 14.67 -8.62
CA ALA A 85 11.49 13.68 -7.56
C ALA A 85 11.08 14.19 -6.17
N VAL A 86 10.42 15.36 -6.09
CA VAL A 86 10.01 15.95 -4.82
C VAL A 86 8.74 15.27 -4.32
N GLU A 87 8.87 14.55 -3.21
CA GLU A 87 7.79 13.87 -2.51
C GLU A 87 7.85 14.23 -1.02
N GLN A 88 6.73 14.70 -0.47
CA GLN A 88 6.62 15.07 0.93
C GLN A 88 5.44 14.38 1.59
N THR A 89 5.70 13.65 2.67
CA THR A 89 4.65 12.98 3.45
C THR A 89 3.74 14.01 4.10
N VAL A 90 2.43 13.79 3.98
CA VAL A 90 1.40 14.66 4.54
C VAL A 90 0.47 13.92 5.48
N VAL A 91 0.00 14.63 6.50
CA VAL A 91 -0.95 14.12 7.47
C VAL A 91 -2.35 14.32 6.92
N VAL A 92 -3.04 13.21 6.62
CA VAL A 92 -4.43 13.24 6.14
C VAL A 92 -5.40 13.10 7.29
N THR A 93 -6.41 13.96 7.30
CA THR A 93 -7.49 13.99 8.29
C THR A 93 -8.82 13.68 7.63
N ARG A 94 -9.79 13.21 8.41
CA ARG A 94 -11.18 13.05 7.95
C ARG A 94 -11.88 14.40 7.99
N GLU A 95 -12.59 14.75 6.90
CA GLU A 95 -13.27 16.05 6.77
C GLU A 95 -14.31 16.30 7.88
N ARG A 96 -15.08 15.25 8.25
CA ARG A 96 -16.18 15.35 9.23
C ARG A 96 -15.74 15.75 10.65
N ASP A 97 -14.63 15.20 11.13
CA ASP A 97 -14.24 15.28 12.55
C ASP A 97 -12.79 15.73 12.77
N GLY A 98 -12.03 15.99 11.69
CA GLY A 98 -10.63 16.39 11.75
C GLY A 98 -9.69 15.30 12.26
N ASN A 99 -10.17 14.09 12.53
CA ASN A 99 -9.35 13.04 13.09
C ASN A 99 -8.31 12.57 12.08
N ILE A 100 -7.06 12.46 12.53
CA ILE A 100 -5.97 11.96 11.70
C ILE A 100 -6.27 10.50 11.33
N VAL A 101 -6.16 10.20 10.04
CA VAL A 101 -6.29 8.84 9.51
C VAL A 101 -4.96 8.11 9.72
N ARG A 102 -4.61 7.83 11.00
CA ARG A 102 -3.40 7.04 11.35
C ARG A 102 -3.66 5.54 11.24
N ASN A 103 -4.81 5.12 11.77
CA ASN A 103 -5.24 3.73 11.77
C ASN A 103 -6.41 3.62 10.83
N ALA A 104 -6.17 3.07 9.64
CA ALA A 104 -7.29 2.65 8.81
C ALA A 104 -8.11 1.64 9.62
N ARG A 105 -9.42 1.88 9.74
CA ARG A 105 -10.29 0.99 10.51
C ARG A 105 -10.64 -0.20 9.63
N ALA A 106 -10.74 -1.39 10.23
CA ALA A 106 -11.27 -2.54 9.53
C ALA A 106 -12.71 -2.25 9.10
N ALA A 107 -12.91 -2.05 7.80
CA ALA A 107 -14.23 -1.95 7.22
C ALA A 107 -14.79 -3.35 6.89
N SER A 108 -16.12 -3.45 6.90
CA SER A 108 -16.85 -4.60 6.35
C SER A 108 -16.58 -4.76 4.86
N LEU A 109 -16.86 -5.96 4.33
CA LEU A 109 -16.87 -6.19 2.88
C LEU A 109 -17.95 -5.35 2.21
N GLY A 110 -17.73 -5.00 0.94
CA GLY A 110 -18.66 -4.20 0.15
C GLY A 110 -18.23 -2.73 -0.02
N PRO A 111 -19.15 -1.86 -0.44
CA PRO A 111 -18.84 -0.47 -0.78
C PRO A 111 -18.50 0.35 0.47
N GLY A 112 -17.57 1.28 0.32
CA GLY A 112 -17.18 2.23 1.33
C GLY A 112 -16.75 3.56 0.71
N SER A 113 -16.71 4.60 1.55
CA SER A 113 -16.18 5.90 1.14
C SER A 113 -15.61 6.66 2.33
N ASN A 114 -14.61 7.50 2.06
CA ASN A 114 -14.01 8.41 3.02
C ASN A 114 -13.96 9.81 2.41
N GLN A 115 -14.26 10.82 3.24
CA GLN A 115 -13.98 12.22 2.94
C GLN A 115 -12.73 12.61 3.70
N LEU A 116 -11.71 13.01 2.95
CA LEU A 116 -10.35 13.19 3.43
C LEU A 116 -9.87 14.59 3.09
N CYS A 117 -9.04 15.17 3.95
CA CYS A 117 -8.38 16.45 3.73
C CYS A 117 -6.90 16.32 4.07
N ALA A 118 -6.06 17.03 3.31
CA ALA A 118 -4.63 17.14 3.57
C ALA A 118 -4.21 18.61 3.50
N PRO A 119 -3.36 19.11 4.41
CA PRO A 119 -2.70 20.38 4.23
C PRO A 119 -1.70 20.29 3.07
N ILE A 120 -1.61 21.36 2.29
CA ILE A 120 -0.58 21.54 1.26
C ILE A 120 0.61 22.21 1.95
N PRO A 121 1.82 21.60 1.92
CA PRO A 121 3.00 22.22 2.49
C PRO A 121 3.22 23.63 1.92
N ILE A 122 3.62 24.58 2.76
CA ILE A 122 3.73 25.99 2.37
C ILE A 122 4.70 26.21 1.20
N ASP A 123 5.76 25.41 1.14
CA ASP A 123 6.76 25.45 0.06
C ASP A 123 6.20 24.95 -1.28
N LEU A 124 5.12 24.18 -1.24
CA LEU A 124 4.48 23.59 -2.41
C LEU A 124 3.19 24.31 -2.83
N ILE A 125 2.64 25.19 -1.98
CA ILE A 125 1.29 25.77 -2.16
C ILE A 125 1.11 26.47 -3.52
N ASN A 126 2.15 27.11 -4.04
CA ASN A 126 2.12 27.87 -5.29
C ASN A 126 2.62 27.07 -6.49
N LEU A 127 3.03 25.81 -6.31
CA LEU A 127 3.54 25.00 -7.40
C LEU A 127 2.40 24.46 -8.28
N PRO A 128 2.59 24.46 -9.60
CA PRO A 128 1.67 23.80 -10.51
C PRO A 128 1.78 22.28 -10.41
N ALA A 129 0.72 21.59 -10.84
CA ALA A 129 0.69 20.14 -11.01
C ALA A 129 1.06 19.32 -9.75
N LEU A 130 0.41 19.65 -8.62
CA LEU A 130 0.51 18.84 -7.41
C LEU A 130 -0.41 17.62 -7.51
N THR A 131 0.12 16.46 -7.12
CA THR A 131 -0.62 15.21 -7.00
C THR A 131 -0.45 14.64 -5.60
N ILE A 132 -1.53 14.19 -4.98
CA ILE A 132 -1.47 13.40 -3.75
C ILE A 132 -1.52 11.91 -4.11
N ARG A 133 -0.55 11.16 -3.61
CA ARG A 133 -0.47 9.70 -3.74
C ARG A 133 -0.69 9.06 -2.39
N GLY A 134 -1.52 8.01 -2.37
CA GLY A 134 -1.83 7.25 -1.17
C GLY A 134 -1.47 5.79 -1.34
N GLN A 135 -1.01 5.19 -0.24
CA GLN A 135 -0.78 3.76 -0.16
C GLN A 135 -1.33 3.22 1.16
N ILE A 136 -1.87 2.01 1.11
CA ILE A 136 -2.39 1.31 2.27
C ILE A 136 -1.75 -0.08 2.38
N ALA A 137 -1.28 -0.40 3.57
CA ALA A 137 -0.78 -1.71 3.93
C ALA A 137 -1.89 -2.54 4.56
N TYR A 138 -2.01 -3.79 4.13
CA TYR A 138 -2.97 -4.75 4.65
C TYR A 138 -2.27 -5.99 5.18
N THR A 139 -2.44 -6.30 6.45
CA THR A 139 -2.10 -7.60 7.01
C THR A 139 -3.17 -8.61 6.61
N MET A 140 -2.73 -9.66 5.92
CA MET A 140 -3.63 -10.70 5.43
C MET A 140 -4.11 -11.60 6.58
N PRO A 141 -5.30 -12.23 6.47
CA PRO A 141 -5.88 -13.04 7.57
C PRO A 141 -5.01 -14.22 7.99
N HIS A 142 -4.22 -14.79 7.08
CA HIS A 142 -3.28 -15.87 7.39
C HIS A 142 -2.02 -15.38 8.13
N GLY A 143 -1.79 -14.07 8.25
CA GLY A 143 -0.71 -13.48 9.03
C GLY A 143 0.71 -13.65 8.46
N LEU A 144 0.87 -14.34 7.34
CA LEU A 144 2.20 -14.65 6.75
C LEU A 144 2.88 -13.43 6.11
N TRP A 145 2.11 -12.48 5.57
CA TRP A 145 2.65 -11.28 4.96
C TRP A 145 1.63 -10.13 4.93
N THR A 146 2.16 -8.96 4.58
CA THR A 146 1.42 -7.74 4.33
C THR A 146 1.45 -7.44 2.83
N ILE A 147 0.36 -6.95 2.28
CA ILE A 147 0.31 -6.44 0.91
C ILE A 147 0.20 -4.92 0.93
N TRP A 148 0.86 -4.27 -0.03
CA TRP A 148 0.74 -2.83 -0.26
C TRP A 148 -0.16 -2.59 -1.45
N GLN A 149 -1.13 -1.71 -1.28
CA GLN A 149 -2.05 -1.35 -2.35
C GLN A 149 -2.05 0.16 -2.56
N GLU A 150 -1.91 0.55 -3.82
CA GLU A 150 -1.99 1.95 -4.24
C GLU A 150 -3.45 2.43 -4.24
N ILE A 151 -3.62 3.66 -3.79
CA ILE A 151 -4.89 4.39 -3.82
C ILE A 151 -4.88 5.29 -5.07
N PRO A 152 -6.03 5.50 -5.74
CA PRO A 152 -6.10 6.41 -6.87
C PRO A 152 -5.48 7.78 -6.55
N THR A 153 -4.64 8.25 -7.46
CA THR A 153 -3.96 9.55 -7.35
C THR A 153 -4.96 10.69 -7.38
N VAL A 154 -4.77 11.67 -6.49
CA VAL A 154 -5.62 12.85 -6.40
C VAL A 154 -4.88 14.03 -7.03
N LYS A 155 -5.35 14.50 -8.18
CA LYS A 155 -4.81 15.72 -8.80
C LYS A 155 -5.33 16.94 -8.04
N VAL A 156 -4.44 17.77 -7.52
CA VAL A 156 -4.82 18.98 -6.79
C VAL A 156 -5.22 20.06 -7.80
N PRO A 157 -6.44 20.60 -7.73
CA PRO A 157 -6.87 21.70 -8.60
C PRO A 157 -5.97 22.92 -8.42
N GLN A 158 -5.69 23.61 -9.53
CA GLN A 158 -5.21 24.99 -9.46
C GLN A 158 -6.40 25.88 -9.09
N THR A 159 -6.20 26.78 -8.13
CA THR A 159 -7.16 27.83 -7.78
C THR A 159 -7.46 28.75 -8.95
#